data_AF-A0A1L3NIM1-F1
#
_entry.id   AF-A0A1L3NIM1-F1
#
_cell.length_a   1.000
_cell.length_b   1.000
_cell.length_c   1.000
_cell.angle_alpha   90.00
_cell.angle_beta   90.00
_cell.angle_gamma   90.00
#
_symmetry.space_group_name_H-M   'P 1'
#
loop_
_entity.id
_entity.type
_entity.pdbx_description
1 polymer ?
#
loop_
_entity_poly.entity_id
_entity_poly.type
_entity_poly.pdbx_seq_one_letter_code
_entity_poly.pdbx_strand_id
1 'polypeptide(L)'
;MNTSGIYRVDYVVAIRPTNGVINVAYAVAINGLEHPLSFFGMYSDGLADTERSELFGTFIASIPAGATVTLKNKSATEDILAGTGIDNQVINRSAIILQRIA
;
A
#
# COMPACT_ATOMS: atom_id res chain seq x y z
N MET A 1 17.66 -1.15 0.84
CA MET A 1 18.07 -1.49 -0.55
C MET A 1 19.59 -1.48 -0.62
N ASN A 2 20.25 -2.51 -1.16
CA ASN A 2 21.71 -2.60 -1.11
C ASN A 2 22.41 -2.14 -2.39
N THR A 3 21.66 -1.97 -3.48
CA THR A 3 22.19 -1.58 -4.79
C THR A 3 21.34 -0.46 -5.38
N SER A 4 21.98 0.55 -5.97
CA SER A 4 21.28 1.59 -6.72
C SER A 4 20.79 1.07 -8.07
N GLY A 5 19.74 1.65 -8.60
CA GLY A 5 19.26 1.34 -9.95
C GLY A 5 17.84 1.83 -10.20
N ILE A 6 17.35 1.52 -11.39
CA ILE A 6 15.94 1.70 -11.75
C ILE A 6 15.21 0.40 -11.42
N TYR A 7 14.14 0.52 -10.64
CA TYR A 7 13.34 -0.60 -10.20
C TYR A 7 11.91 -0.46 -10.70
N ARG A 8 11.35 -1.57 -11.19
CA ARG A 8 9.91 -1.78 -11.17
C ARG A 8 9.52 -2.12 -9.73
N VAL A 9 8.60 -1.35 -9.18
CA VAL A 9 8.03 -1.50 -7.86
C VAL A 9 6.60 -1.95 -8.02
N ASP A 10 6.30 -3.17 -7.60
CA ASP A 10 4.94 -3.69 -7.52
C ASP A 10 4.56 -3.83 -6.04
N TYR A 11 3.34 -3.44 -5.67
CA TYR A 11 2.81 -3.71 -4.34
C TYR A 11 1.40 -4.26 -4.40
N VAL A 12 1.05 -5.06 -3.39
CA VAL A 12 -0.29 -5.60 -3.18
C VAL A 12 -0.70 -5.42 -1.74
N VAL A 13 -1.97 -5.08 -1.52
CA VAL A 13 -2.61 -5.01 -0.20
C VAL A 13 -3.92 -5.76 -0.25
N ALA A 14 -4.06 -6.77 0.61
CA ALA A 14 -5.35 -7.41 0.85
C ALA A 14 -6.15 -6.59 1.87
N ILE A 15 -7.31 -6.11 1.44
CA ILE A 15 -8.18 -5.18 2.16
C ILE A 15 -9.49 -5.90 2.54
N ARG A 16 -9.97 -5.68 3.77
CA ARG A 16 -11.34 -6.01 4.16
C ARG A 16 -12.22 -4.77 3.92
N PRO A 17 -13.51 -4.90 3.60
CA PRO A 17 -14.45 -3.81 3.82
C PRO A 17 -14.68 -3.57 5.33
N THR A 18 -15.07 -2.34 5.68
CA THR A 18 -15.62 -1.97 6.99
C THR A 18 -17.01 -1.41 6.78
N ASN A 19 -18.02 -1.99 7.45
CA ASN A 19 -19.43 -1.63 7.25
C ASN A 19 -19.84 -1.75 5.78
N GLY A 20 -19.29 -2.77 5.10
CA GLY A 20 -19.49 -3.03 3.67
C GLY A 20 -18.87 -2.04 2.70
N VAL A 21 -18.05 -1.09 3.18
CA VAL A 21 -17.35 -0.12 2.35
C VAL A 21 -15.85 -0.36 2.36
N ILE A 22 -15.23 -0.29 1.18
CA ILE A 22 -13.80 -0.06 1.03
C ILE A 22 -13.64 1.35 0.49
N ASN A 23 -12.87 2.19 1.18
CA ASN A 23 -12.43 3.48 0.66
C ASN A 23 -10.98 3.69 1.09
N VAL A 24 -10.05 3.25 0.25
CA VAL A 24 -8.64 3.30 0.62
C VAL A 24 -7.72 3.76 -0.49
N ALA A 25 -6.60 4.35 -0.09
CA ALA A 25 -5.48 4.66 -0.97
C ALA A 25 -4.16 4.27 -0.30
N TYR A 26 -3.20 3.82 -1.10
CA TYR A 26 -1.85 3.49 -0.65
C TYR A 26 -0.82 4.15 -1.54
N ALA A 27 0.34 4.46 -0.97
CA ALA A 27 1.48 5.00 -1.67
C ALA A 27 2.78 4.42 -1.14
N VAL A 28 3.79 4.31 -2.01
CA VAL A 28 5.14 3.91 -1.62
C VAL A 28 5.97 5.15 -1.33
N ALA A 29 6.59 5.18 -0.16
CA ALA A 29 7.57 6.19 0.22
C ALA A 29 8.99 5.64 0.12
N ILE A 30 9.87 6.41 -0.52
CA ILE A 30 11.32 6.16 -0.64
C ILE A 30 12.02 7.15 0.29
N ASN A 31 12.77 6.65 1.27
CA ASN A 31 13.40 7.47 2.31
C ASN A 31 12.42 8.41 3.02
N GLY A 32 11.19 7.93 3.25
CA GLY A 32 10.13 8.68 3.92
C GLY A 32 9.31 9.61 3.01
N LEU A 33 9.79 9.92 1.80
CA LEU A 33 9.10 10.77 0.82
C LEU A 33 8.24 9.94 -0.13
N GLU A 34 6.97 10.33 -0.29
CA GLU A 34 6.01 9.64 -1.15
C GLU A 34 6.38 9.80 -2.62
N HIS A 35 6.38 8.68 -3.35
CA HIS A 35 6.67 8.70 -4.76
C HIS A 35 5.39 9.06 -5.54
N PRO A 36 5.40 10.08 -6.41
CA PRO A 36 4.18 10.62 -7.03
C PRO A 36 3.44 9.60 -7.92
N LEU A 37 4.16 8.62 -8.49
CA LEU A 37 3.57 7.58 -9.33
C LEU A 37 3.08 6.35 -8.55
N SER A 38 3.20 6.36 -7.22
CA SER A 38 2.90 5.19 -6.39
C SER A 38 1.50 5.19 -5.80
N PHE A 39 0.67 6.20 -6.08
CA PHE A 39 -0.66 6.33 -5.51
C PHE A 39 -1.68 5.47 -6.27
N PHE A 40 -2.19 4.45 -5.61
CA PHE A 40 -3.33 3.66 -6.09
C PHE A 40 -4.37 3.55 -4.99
N GLY A 41 -5.65 3.56 -5.38
CA GLY A 41 -6.76 3.46 -4.45
C GLY A 41 -7.88 2.57 -4.97
N MET A 42 -8.79 2.25 -4.06
CA MET A 42 -9.95 1.41 -4.31
C MET A 42 -11.15 1.97 -3.57
N TYR A 43 -12.28 2.02 -4.25
CA TYR A 43 -13.59 2.23 -3.66
C TYR A 43 -14.48 1.03 -3.96
N SER A 44 -15.21 0.55 -2.95
CA SER A 44 -16.25 -0.47 -3.10
C SER A 44 -17.32 -0.25 -2.04
N ASP A 45 -18.56 -0.60 -2.37
CA ASP A 45 -19.74 -0.46 -1.52
C ASP A 45 -20.62 -1.70 -1.67
N GLY A 46 -21.28 -2.10 -0.59
CA GLY A 46 -22.15 -3.27 -0.53
C GLY A 46 -21.44 -4.62 -0.35
N LEU A 47 -20.17 -4.64 0.06
CA LEU A 47 -19.45 -5.87 0.36
C LEU A 47 -19.83 -6.43 1.75
N ALA A 48 -19.70 -7.72 1.96
CA ALA A 48 -19.76 -8.30 3.30
C ALA A 48 -18.40 -8.17 4.02
N ASP A 49 -18.38 -7.95 5.34
CA ASP A 49 -17.15 -7.81 6.16
C ASP A 49 -16.22 -9.04 6.13
N THR A 50 -16.72 -10.17 5.63
CA THR A 50 -15.96 -11.41 5.39
C THR A 50 -15.20 -11.41 4.06
N GLU A 51 -15.58 -10.56 3.09
CA GLU A 51 -14.97 -10.51 1.76
C GLU A 51 -13.58 -9.89 1.78
N ARG A 52 -12.77 -10.21 0.76
CA ARG A 52 -11.44 -9.65 0.50
C ARG A 52 -11.46 -8.91 -0.81
N SER A 53 -10.73 -7.81 -0.89
CA SER A 53 -10.32 -7.22 -2.17
C SER A 53 -8.82 -6.98 -2.16
N GLU A 54 -8.19 -7.07 -3.33
CA GLU A 54 -6.76 -6.82 -3.48
C GLU A 54 -6.55 -5.51 -4.24
N LEU A 55 -5.83 -4.57 -3.61
CA LEU A 55 -5.33 -3.38 -4.27
C LEU A 55 -3.92 -3.65 -4.79
N PHE A 56 -3.71 -3.47 -6.08
CA PHE A 56 -2.41 -3.56 -6.73
C PHE A 56 -1.93 -2.17 -7.16
N GLY A 57 -0.66 -1.90 -6.93
CA GLY A 57 0.01 -0.73 -7.49
C GLY A 57 1.31 -1.13 -8.19
N THR A 58 1.64 -0.44 -9.28
CA THR A 58 2.88 -0.67 -10.03
C THR A 58 3.45 0.63 -10.56
N PHE A 59 4.74 0.85 -10.39
CA PHE A 59 5.42 2.01 -10.94
C PHE A 59 6.92 1.75 -11.11
N ILE A 60 7.59 2.64 -11.84
CA ILE A 60 9.04 2.60 -12.00
C ILE A 60 9.64 3.77 -11.21
N ALA A 61 10.71 3.51 -10.47
CA ALA A 61 11.45 4.53 -9.74
C ALA A 61 12.95 4.26 -9.73
N SER A 62 13.73 5.35 -9.70
CA SER A 62 15.14 5.29 -9.36
C SER A 62 15.27 5.19 -7.84
N ILE A 63 15.96 4.17 -7.35
CA ILE A 63 16.13 3.92 -5.92
C ILE A 63 17.63 3.86 -5.60
N PRO A 64 18.14 4.74 -4.72
CA PRO A 64 19.55 4.72 -4.35
C PRO A 64 19.91 3.53 -3.45
N ALA A 65 21.19 3.16 -3.43
CA ALA A 65 21.71 2.22 -2.43
C ALA A 65 21.53 2.82 -1.03
N GLY A 66 21.26 1.97 -0.05
CA GLY A 66 20.90 2.36 1.31
C GLY A 66 19.44 2.83 1.49
N ALA A 67 18.65 2.97 0.43
CA ALA A 67 17.30 3.49 0.55
C ALA A 67 16.37 2.57 1.36
N THR A 68 15.45 3.20 2.08
CA THR A 68 14.28 2.54 2.68
C THR A 68 13.07 2.70 1.76
N VAL A 69 12.31 1.62 1.60
CA VAL A 69 11.08 1.60 0.79
C VAL A 69 9.97 1.13 1.71
N THR A 70 8.93 1.93 1.84
CA THR A 70 7.82 1.68 2.77
C THR A 70 6.49 1.89 2.06
N LEU A 71 5.49 1.07 2.40
CA LEU A 71 4.12 1.24 1.92
C LEU A 71 3.33 1.98 3.00
N LYS A 72 2.63 3.05 2.62
CA LYS A 72 1.86 3.91 3.53
C LYS A 72 0.39 3.90 3.13
N ASN A 73 -0.50 3.80 4.12
CA ASN A 73 -1.92 4.08 3.95
C ASN A 73 -2.12 5.61 3.81
N LYS A 74 -2.96 6.02 2.86
CA LYS A 74 -3.27 7.41 2.49
C LYS A 74 -4.76 7.75 2.60
N SER A 75 -5.56 6.85 3.17
CA SER A 75 -6.99 7.07 3.42
C SER A 75 -7.24 8.22 4.39
N ALA A 76 -8.41 8.86 4.25
CA ALA A 76 -8.89 9.94 5.13
C ALA A 76 -9.97 9.47 6.14
N THR A 77 -10.27 8.16 6.20
CA THR A 77 -11.18 7.58 7.19
C THR A 77 -10.51 7.60 8.58
N GLU A 78 -11.27 7.87 9.64
CA GLU A 78 -10.77 8.00 11.01
C GLU A 78 -9.99 6.75 11.45
N ASP A 79 -8.69 6.93 11.66
CA ASP A 79 -7.76 5.90 12.12
C ASP A 79 -7.91 5.71 13.65
N ILE A 80 -8.89 4.92 14.09
CA ILE A 80 -9.15 4.68 15.52
C ILE A 80 -8.39 3.44 15.99
N LEU A 81 -7.35 3.67 16.81
CA LEU A 81 -6.55 2.60 17.41
C LEU A 81 -7.18 2.05 18.70
N ALA A 82 -8.18 1.19 18.57
CA ALA A 82 -8.51 0.23 19.62
C ALA A 82 -7.86 -1.12 19.28
N GLY A 83 -6.61 -1.31 19.72
CA GLY A 83 -5.88 -2.59 19.59
C GLY A 83 -5.03 -2.73 18.33
N THR A 84 -4.02 -1.88 18.15
CA THR A 84 -2.86 -2.05 17.23
C THR A 84 -3.15 -2.35 15.74
N GLY A 85 -4.36 -2.07 15.25
CA GLY A 85 -4.70 -2.15 13.83
C GLY A 85 -5.48 -0.91 13.41
N ILE A 86 -5.08 -0.29 12.30
CA ILE A 86 -5.85 0.77 11.63
C ILE A 86 -7.22 0.16 11.25
N ASP A 87 -8.30 0.68 11.83
CA ASP A 87 -9.72 0.34 11.59
C ASP A 87 -10.24 -1.06 11.98
N ASN A 88 -9.59 -1.80 12.90
CA ASN A 88 -9.88 -3.24 13.13
C ASN A 88 -9.79 -4.08 11.83
N GLN A 89 -9.20 -3.51 10.78
CA GLN A 89 -8.93 -4.18 9.53
C GLN A 89 -7.59 -4.85 9.64
N VAL A 90 -7.63 -6.17 9.80
CA VAL A 90 -6.42 -6.97 9.64
C VAL A 90 -6.07 -6.96 8.14
N ILE A 91 -5.19 -6.03 7.73
CA ILE A 91 -4.40 -6.19 6.51
C ILE A 91 -3.59 -7.46 6.73
N ASN A 92 -4.18 -8.59 6.38
CA ASN A 92 -3.58 -9.88 6.65
C ASN A 92 -2.28 -10.05 5.86
N ARG A 93 -2.15 -9.34 4.72
CA ARG A 93 -1.05 -9.46 3.78
C ARG A 93 -0.83 -8.15 3.01
N SER A 94 0.38 -7.63 3.09
CA SER A 94 0.91 -6.61 2.19
C SER A 94 2.28 -7.06 1.69
N ALA A 95 2.59 -6.80 0.42
CA ALA A 95 3.91 -7.06 -0.12
C ALA A 95 4.38 -5.90 -1.01
N ILE A 96 5.69 -5.66 -1.00
CA ILE A 96 6.38 -4.82 -1.97
C ILE A 96 7.41 -5.71 -2.67
N ILE A 97 7.36 -5.74 -3.99
CA ILE A 97 8.33 -6.44 -4.83
C ILE A 97 9.14 -5.38 -5.58
N LEU A 98 10.46 -5.51 -5.50
CA LEU A 98 11.41 -4.60 -6.12
C LEU A 98 12.22 -5.39 -7.16
N GLN A 99 11.91 -5.18 -8.43
CA GLN A 99 12.62 -5.80 -9.54
C GLN A 99 13.50 -4.77 -10.23
N ARG A 100 14.83 -4.95 -10.17
CA ARG A 100 15.76 -4.08 -10.89
C ARG A 100 15.59 -4.30 -12.39
N ILE A 101 15.47 -3.22 -13.16
CA ILE A 101 15.26 -3.24 -14.62
C ILE A 101 16.33 -2.47 -15.40
N ALA A 102 17.12 -1.62 -14.75
CA ALA A 102 18.33 -0.99 -15.30
C ALA A 102 19.28 -0.55 -14.18
#